data_AF-A0A7S1S1V2-F1
#
_entry.id   AF-A0A7S1S1V2-F1
#
_cell.length_a   1.000
_cell.length_b   1.000
_cell.length_c   1.000
_cell.angle_alpha   90.00
_cell.angle_beta   90.00
_cell.angle_gamma   90.00
#
_symmetry.space_group_name_H-M   'P 1'
#
loop_
_entity.id
_entity.type
_entity.pdbx_description
1 polymer ?
#
loop_
_entity_poly.entity_id
_entity_poly.type
_entity_poly.pdbx_seq_one_letter_code
_entity_poly.pdbx_strand_id
1 'polypeptide(L)'
;QVLSRFGLEQQPLHIVGLSYGGKYAPALAWKILHGEDERLAERLASMTVFGSWTDPENQLPGQVAYFEAGGLVSSEEASALRAEEAREVRLVRAGRFREANALNGNLTGELLLRTGVAPV
;
A
#
# COMPACT_ATOMS: atom_id res chain seq x y z
N GLN A 1 4.96 14.00 26.12
CA GLN A 1 3.90 14.75 26.83
C GLN A 1 2.49 14.20 26.62
N VAL A 2 2.12 13.69 25.43
CA VAL A 2 0.78 13.08 25.24
C VAL A 2 0.67 11.70 25.91
N LEU A 3 1.65 10.80 25.71
CA LEU A 3 1.60 9.44 26.29
C LEU A 3 1.68 9.44 27.82
N SER A 4 2.53 10.29 28.41
CA SER A 4 2.64 10.51 29.86
C SER A 4 1.31 10.89 30.49
N ARG A 5 0.54 11.75 29.83
CA ARG A 5 -0.77 12.23 30.31
C ARG A 5 -1.79 11.10 30.48
N PHE A 6 -1.66 10.03 29.71
CA PHE A 6 -2.56 8.89 29.74
C PHE A 6 -1.94 7.63 30.37
N GLY A 7 -0.74 7.73 30.97
CA GLY A 7 -0.05 6.57 31.57
C GLY A 7 0.35 5.50 30.54
N LEU A 8 0.48 5.87 29.26
CA LEU A 8 0.74 4.93 28.16
C LEU A 8 2.24 4.71 27.89
N GLU A 9 3.12 5.27 28.71
CA GLU A 9 4.57 5.26 28.45
C GLU A 9 5.22 3.88 28.57
N GLN A 10 4.58 2.95 29.26
CA GLN A 10 5.05 1.57 29.45
C GLN A 10 4.20 0.55 28.67
N GLN A 11 3.17 1.00 27.96
CA GLN A 11 2.29 0.09 27.24
C GLN A 11 2.96 -0.40 25.94
N PRO A 12 2.69 -1.66 25.54
CA PRO A 12 3.10 -2.18 24.24
C PRO A 12 2.62 -1.27 23.11
N LEU A 13 3.52 -0.98 22.17
CA LEU A 13 3.24 -0.22 20.97
C LEU A 13 2.91 -1.19 19.83
N HIS A 14 1.72 -1.00 19.25
CA HIS A 14 1.25 -1.72 18.08
C HIS A 14 1.06 -0.74 16.92
N ILE A 15 1.68 -1.03 15.78
CA ILE A 15 1.54 -0.21 14.57
C ILE A 15 0.63 -0.94 13.59
N VAL A 16 -0.39 -0.23 13.09
CA VAL A 16 -1.31 -0.78 12.08
C VAL A 16 -1.30 0.11 10.84
N GLY A 17 -1.04 -0.49 9.67
CA GLY A 17 -1.07 0.16 8.37
C GLY A 17 -2.22 -0.34 7.48
N LEU A 18 -2.92 0.61 6.85
CA LEU A 18 -3.96 0.40 5.83
C LEU A 18 -3.65 1.24 4.59
N SER A 19 -4.01 0.79 3.39
CA SER A 19 -3.78 1.52 2.14
C SER A 19 -2.29 1.87 1.99
N TYR A 20 -1.91 3.15 1.89
CA TYR A 20 -0.50 3.56 1.83
C TYR A 20 0.27 3.33 3.15
N GLY A 21 -0.44 2.93 4.21
CA GLY A 21 0.15 2.44 5.46
C GLY A 21 1.08 1.24 5.27
N GLY A 22 0.96 0.49 4.17
CA GLY A 22 1.95 -0.54 3.79
C GLY A 22 3.36 -0.02 3.50
N LYS A 23 3.52 1.29 3.26
CA LYS A 23 4.83 1.96 3.18
C LYS A 23 5.23 2.58 4.51
N TYR A 24 4.28 3.24 5.18
CA TYR A 24 4.56 3.99 6.41
C TYR A 24 4.79 3.12 7.63
N ALA A 25 3.97 2.09 7.85
CA ALA A 25 4.11 1.20 9.00
C ALA A 25 5.49 0.53 9.06
N PRO A 26 5.99 -0.11 7.99
CA PRO A 26 7.34 -0.70 8.02
C PRO A 26 8.45 0.35 8.13
N ALA A 27 8.32 1.51 7.48
CA ALA A 27 9.32 2.57 7.62
C ALA A 27 9.40 3.11 9.05
N LEU A 28 8.25 3.29 9.71
CA LEU A 28 8.16 3.74 11.10
C LEU A 28 8.70 2.67 12.06
N ALA A 29 8.29 1.41 11.89
CA ALA A 29 8.80 0.30 12.69
C ALA A 29 10.32 0.17 12.56
N TRP A 30 10.85 0.25 11.34
CA TRP A 30 12.29 0.24 11.09
C TRP A 30 12.99 1.38 11.81
N LYS A 31 12.45 2.61 11.71
CA LYS A 31 13.01 3.78 12.38
C LYS A 31 12.98 3.66 13.91
N ILE A 32 11.96 3.04 14.49
CA ILE A 32 11.88 2.80 15.94
C ILE A 32 12.95 1.79 16.37
N LEU A 33 13.08 0.67 15.65
CA LEU A 33 14.03 -0.39 15.99
C LEU A 33 15.49 0.01 15.83
N HIS A 34 15.78 0.98 14.94
CA HIS A 34 17.15 1.44 14.65
C HIS A 34 17.40 2.90 15.09
N GLY A 35 16.50 3.44 15.91
CA GLY A 35 16.64 4.78 16.48
C GLY A 35 17.46 4.77 17.78
N GLU A 36 17.59 5.94 18.40
CA GLU A 36 18.33 6.12 19.67
C GLU A 36 17.47 5.84 20.92
N ASP A 37 16.15 5.74 20.77
CA ASP A 37 15.23 5.51 21.90
C ASP A 37 15.01 4.01 22.12
N GLU A 38 15.92 3.38 22.86
CA GLU A 38 15.86 1.96 23.22
C GLU A 38 14.54 1.58 23.92
N ARG A 39 14.02 2.47 24.77
CA ARG A 39 12.74 2.23 25.48
C ARG A 39 11.57 2.17 24.52
N LEU A 40 11.58 2.99 23.47
CA LEU A 40 10.56 2.93 22.43
C LEU A 40 10.69 1.64 21.59
N ALA A 41 11.93 1.22 21.29
CA ALA A 41 12.21 -0.01 20.57
C ALA A 41 11.72 -1.26 21.34
N GLU A 42 12.03 -1.36 22.64
CA GLU A 42 11.58 -2.45 23.52
C GLU A 42 10.05 -2.56 23.60
N ARG A 43 9.35 -1.43 23.41
CA ARG A 43 7.89 -1.39 23.44
C ARG A 43 7.24 -1.82 22.12
N LEU A 44 7.95 -1.83 20.99
CA LEU A 44 7.37 -2.20 19.71
C LEU A 44 7.03 -3.70 19.69
N ALA A 45 5.77 -4.00 19.98
CA ALA A 45 5.31 -5.37 20.17
C ALA A 45 4.80 -6.01 18.87
N SER A 46 4.17 -5.22 17.99
CA SER A 46 3.76 -5.72 16.67
C SER A 46 3.63 -4.63 15.63
N MET A 47 3.71 -5.08 14.37
CA MET A 47 3.33 -4.31 13.20
C MET A 47 2.39 -5.15 12.34
N THR A 48 1.22 -4.62 12.04
CA THR A 48 0.22 -5.25 11.18
C THR A 48 -0.01 -4.38 9.96
N VAL A 49 -0.04 -5.01 8.78
CA VAL A 49 -0.34 -4.34 7.51
C VAL A 49 -1.45 -5.13 6.84
N PHE A 50 -2.55 -4.48 6.47
CA PHE A 50 -3.68 -5.14 5.81
C PHE A 50 -4.27 -4.24 4.72
N GLY A 51 -4.76 -4.82 3.62
CA GLY A 51 -5.36 -4.08 2.50
C GLY A 51 -4.50 -2.88 2.05
N SER A 52 -3.20 -3.12 1.86
CA SER A 52 -2.20 -2.06 1.77
C SER A 52 -1.30 -2.19 0.56
N TRP A 53 -0.79 -1.04 0.14
CA TRP A 53 0.23 -0.90 -0.89
C TRP A 53 1.62 -1.18 -0.32
N THR A 54 2.16 -2.37 -0.60
CA THR A 54 3.42 -2.87 -0.03
C THR A 54 4.45 -3.18 -1.09
N ASP A 55 4.07 -3.89 -2.15
CA ASP A 55 4.93 -4.37 -3.21
C ASP A 55 4.29 -4.13 -4.58
N PRO A 56 4.52 -2.95 -5.19
CA PRO A 56 3.91 -2.59 -6.47
C PRO A 56 4.25 -3.59 -7.58
N GLU A 57 5.45 -4.17 -7.58
CA GLU A 57 5.87 -5.08 -8.65
C GLU A 57 5.03 -6.36 -8.67
N ASN A 58 4.66 -6.86 -7.48
CA ASN A 58 3.88 -8.08 -7.33
C ASN A 58 2.36 -7.83 -7.20
N GLN A 59 1.93 -6.63 -6.76
CA GLN A 59 0.51 -6.30 -6.60
C GLN A 59 -0.13 -5.82 -7.90
N LEU A 60 0.60 -5.09 -8.75
CA LEU A 60 0.04 -4.53 -9.98
C LEU A 60 -0.51 -5.57 -10.96
N PRO A 61 0.18 -6.66 -11.29
CA PRO A 61 -0.33 -7.62 -12.29
C PRO A 61 -1.66 -8.30 -11.93
N GLY A 62 -2.14 -8.15 -10.69
CA GLY A 62 -3.36 -8.76 -10.20
C GLY A 62 -4.59 -7.86 -10.20
N GLN A 63 -4.46 -6.53 -10.37
CA GLN A 63 -5.60 -5.63 -10.19
C GLN A 63 -6.66 -5.84 -11.28
N VAL A 64 -6.32 -5.68 -12.55
CA VAL A 64 -7.28 -5.85 -13.65
C VAL A 64 -7.82 -7.26 -13.70
N ALA A 65 -7.00 -8.26 -13.39
CA ALA A 65 -7.43 -9.65 -13.30
C ALA A 65 -8.51 -9.85 -12.23
N TYR A 66 -8.40 -9.18 -11.07
CA TYR A 66 -9.41 -9.21 -10.02
C TYR A 66 -10.76 -8.64 -10.50
N PHE A 67 -10.73 -7.49 -11.21
CA PHE A 67 -11.95 -6.87 -11.72
C PHE A 67 -12.58 -7.69 -12.86
N GLU A 68 -11.79 -8.27 -13.76
CA GLU A 68 -12.30 -9.13 -14.84
C GLU A 68 -12.90 -10.42 -14.27
N ALA A 69 -12.21 -11.08 -13.33
CA ALA A 69 -12.71 -12.29 -12.69
C ALA A 69 -13.98 -12.05 -11.85
N GLY A 70 -14.14 -10.83 -11.31
CA GLY A 70 -15.33 -10.39 -10.62
C GLY A 70 -16.49 -9.99 -11.53
N GLY A 71 -16.30 -10.00 -12.86
CA GLY A 71 -17.30 -9.53 -13.83
C GLY A 71 -17.55 -8.03 -13.77
N LEU A 72 -16.62 -7.26 -13.19
CA LEU A 72 -16.71 -5.81 -13.05
C LEU A 72 -16.26 -5.07 -14.32
N VAL A 73 -15.45 -5.73 -15.15
CA VAL A 73 -15.05 -5.25 -16.48
C VAL A 73 -15.16 -6.37 -17.49
N SER A 74 -15.40 -6.03 -18.75
CA SER A 74 -15.38 -6.99 -19.86
C SER A 74 -13.95 -7.40 -20.23
N SER A 75 -13.79 -8.51 -20.95
CA SER A 75 -12.47 -8.93 -21.44
C SER A 75 -11.82 -7.94 -22.41
N GLU A 76 -12.62 -7.19 -23.16
CA GLU A 76 -12.13 -6.13 -24.04
C GLU A 76 -11.53 -4.97 -23.22
N GLU A 77 -12.24 -4.50 -22.20
CA GLU A 77 -11.76 -3.46 -21.28
C GLU A 77 -10.53 -3.94 -20.50
N ALA A 78 -10.54 -5.18 -20.01
CA ALA A 78 -9.43 -5.78 -19.28
C ALA A 78 -8.16 -5.86 -20.14
N SER A 79 -8.28 -6.12 -21.44
CA SER A 79 -7.13 -6.14 -22.35
C SER A 79 -6.41 -4.79 -22.42
N ALA A 80 -7.17 -3.69 -22.53
CA ALA A 80 -6.61 -2.33 -22.55
C ALA A 80 -5.97 -1.96 -21.21
N LEU A 81 -6.65 -2.24 -20.10
CA LEU A 81 -6.17 -1.90 -18.76
C LEU A 81 -4.89 -2.66 -18.38
N ARG A 82 -4.75 -3.93 -18.81
CA ARG A 82 -3.52 -4.73 -18.62
C ARG A 82 -2.29 -4.12 -19.29
N ALA A 83 -2.47 -3.43 -20.41
CA ALA A 83 -1.35 -2.76 -21.08
C ALA A 83 -0.80 -1.61 -20.21
N GLU A 84 -1.68 -0.88 -19.52
CA GLU A 84 -1.30 0.17 -18.57
C GLU A 84 -0.70 -0.41 -17.29
N GLU A 85 -1.25 -1.49 -16.72
CA GLU A 85 -0.60 -2.22 -15.61
C GLU A 85 0.82 -2.65 -15.95
N ALA A 86 1.01 -3.27 -17.12
CA ALA A 86 2.32 -3.71 -17.57
C ALA A 86 3.29 -2.54 -17.75
N ARG A 87 2.80 -1.37 -18.17
CA ARG A 87 3.58 -0.14 -18.25
C ARG A 87 3.95 0.38 -16.87
N GLU A 88 3.03 0.34 -15.92
CA GLU A 88 3.29 0.72 -14.54
C GLU A 88 4.38 -0.16 -13.92
N VAL A 89 4.30 -1.49 -14.09
CA VAL A 89 5.33 -2.43 -13.62
C VAL A 89 6.70 -2.11 -14.22
N ARG A 90 6.78 -1.73 -15.51
CA ARG A 90 8.06 -1.30 -16.13
C ARG A 90 8.61 -0.03 -15.48
N LEU A 91 7.76 0.92 -15.12
CA LEU A 91 8.19 2.15 -14.42
C LEU A 91 8.68 1.85 -13.00
N VAL A 92 7.98 0.97 -12.28
CA VAL A 92 8.38 0.48 -10.94
C VAL A 92 9.76 -0.16 -10.99
N ARG A 93 9.97 -1.12 -11.92
CA ARG A 93 11.25 -1.81 -12.11
C ARG A 93 12.39 -0.88 -12.51
N ALA A 94 12.09 0.20 -13.24
CA ALA A 94 13.05 1.22 -13.62
C ALA A 94 13.34 2.25 -12.50
N GLY A 95 12.75 2.10 -11.31
CA GLY A 95 12.89 3.06 -10.21
C GLY A 95 12.17 4.40 -10.44
N ARG A 96 11.32 4.50 -11.47
CA ARG A 96 10.59 5.71 -11.84
C ARG A 96 9.30 5.83 -11.04
N PHE A 97 9.41 5.81 -9.71
CA PHE A 97 8.26 5.65 -8.80
C PHE A 97 7.23 6.78 -8.88
N ARG A 98 7.65 8.03 -9.13
CA ARG A 98 6.70 9.15 -9.29
C ARG A 98 5.79 8.96 -10.50
N GLU A 99 6.36 8.48 -11.60
CA GLU A 99 5.63 8.25 -12.83
C GLU A 99 4.75 7.01 -12.72
N ALA A 100 5.26 5.94 -12.10
CA ALA A 100 4.45 4.77 -11.76
C ALA A 100 3.24 5.17 -10.90
N ASN A 101 3.43 5.97 -9.85
CA ASN A 101 2.35 6.39 -8.96
C ASN A 101 1.31 7.30 -9.66
N ALA A 102 1.75 8.17 -10.57
CA ALA A 102 0.83 8.98 -11.37
C ALA A 102 -0.01 8.10 -12.31
N LEU A 103 0.61 7.09 -12.93
CA LEU A 103 -0.09 6.13 -13.78
C LEU A 103 -1.08 5.28 -12.97
N ASN A 104 -0.68 4.84 -11.77
CA ASN A 104 -1.54 4.11 -10.85
C ASN A 104 -2.79 4.89 -10.48
N GLY A 105 -2.63 6.17 -10.14
CA GLY A 105 -3.76 7.06 -9.83
C GLY A 105 -4.78 7.15 -10.97
N ASN A 106 -4.30 7.14 -12.22
CA ASN A 106 -5.17 7.12 -13.39
C ASN A 106 -5.88 5.77 -13.55
N LEU A 107 -5.15 4.66 -13.46
CA LEU A 107 -5.71 3.30 -13.60
C LEU A 107 -6.76 3.02 -12.51
N THR A 108 -6.43 3.34 -11.27
CA THR A 108 -7.34 3.14 -10.12
C THR A 108 -8.56 4.05 -10.20
N GLY A 109 -8.38 5.29 -10.65
CA GLY A 109 -9.48 6.22 -10.93
C GLY A 109 -10.39 5.71 -12.05
N GLU A 110 -9.83 5.17 -13.13
CA GLU A 110 -10.59 4.60 -14.24
C GLU A 110 -11.40 3.37 -13.82
N LEU A 111 -10.80 2.44 -13.06
CA LEU A 111 -11.48 1.29 -12.50
C LEU A 111 -12.64 1.71 -11.59
N LEU A 112 -12.41 2.69 -10.70
CA LEU A 112 -13.45 3.22 -9.82
C LEU A 112 -14.60 3.85 -10.61
N LEU A 113 -14.31 4.66 -11.63
CA LEU A 113 -15.33 5.32 -12.45
C LEU A 113 -16.18 4.33 -13.24
N ARG A 114 -15.56 3.26 -13.76
CA ARG A 114 -16.27 2.23 -14.55
C ARG A 114 -17.13 1.31 -13.69
N THR A 115 -16.64 0.97 -12.49
CA THR A 115 -17.19 -0.17 -11.72
C THR A 115 -17.85 0.23 -10.41
N GLY A 116 -17.60 1.44 -9.92
CA GLY A 116 -17.99 1.87 -8.58
C GLY A 116 -17.19 1.21 -7.45
N VAL A 117 -16.21 0.37 -7.78
CA VAL A 117 -15.38 -0.37 -6.82
C VAL A 117 -13.96 0.20 -6.84
N ALA A 118 -13.48 0.63 -5.68
CA ALA A 118 -12.11 1.09 -5.53
C ALA A 118 -11.15 -0.13 -5.53
N PRO A 119 -10.10 -0.13 -6.36
CA PRO A 119 -9.03 -1.12 -6.25
C PRO A 119 -8.30 -0.96 -4.91
N VAL A 120 -7.86 -2.09 -4.35
CA VAL A 120 -7.11 -2.20 -3.09
C VAL A 120 -5.61 -2.33 -3.31
#